data_AF-A0A6V8EU12-F1
#
_entry.id   AF-A0A6V8EU12-F1
#
_cell.length_a   1.000
_cell.length_b   1.000
_cell.length_c   1.000
_cell.angle_alpha   90.00
_cell.angle_beta   90.00
_cell.angle_gamma   90.00
#
_symmetry.space_group_name_H-M   'P 1'
#
loop_
_entity.id
_entity.type
_entity.pdbx_description
1 polymer ?
#
loop_
_entity_poly.entity_id
_entity_poly.type
_entity_poly.pdbx_seq_one_letter_code
_entity_poly.pdbx_strand_id
1 'polypeptide(L)'
;MAYQLSVATRNNEIANMTHNRGPLVSGSSVDNRARKPLRPSAMEWPLGQDAYHFPCNIIRRDALKCKARTGKNMRDRVIRDEIHRDVLVPAHHARIIDTHEFQRLRNIQQLSTCEFVFPSATHTRFAHSLGAYFLAGELTSSIQEVQPGLLSDSDAELVQIGALLHDIGHPPY
;
A
#
# COMPACT_ATOMS: atom_id res chain seq x y z
N MET A 1 -38.66 -0.02 32.05
CA MET A 1 -37.45 -0.81 32.40
C MET A 1 -36.25 -0.02 31.93
N ALA A 2 -35.47 0.48 32.89
CA ALA A 2 -34.26 1.27 32.65
C ALA A 2 -33.04 0.43 33.03
N TYR A 3 -32.00 0.46 32.22
CA TYR A 3 -30.65 0.09 32.65
C TYR A 3 -29.69 1.18 32.16
N GLN A 4 -29.39 2.10 33.09
CA GLN A 4 -28.12 2.80 33.16
C GLN A 4 -27.19 2.02 34.11
N LEU A 5 -25.87 2.24 33.95
CA LEU A 5 -24.73 2.11 34.88
C LEU A 5 -23.54 1.51 34.10
N SER A 6 -22.28 1.91 34.26
CA SER A 6 -21.62 3.02 34.93
C SER A 6 -20.16 2.97 34.45
N VAL A 7 -19.56 4.14 34.28
CA VAL A 7 -18.13 4.38 34.08
C VAL A 7 -17.35 3.97 35.35
N ALA A 8 -16.10 3.49 35.20
CA ALA A 8 -14.90 3.97 35.92
C ALA A 8 -13.84 2.88 36.25
N THR A 9 -12.61 3.18 35.80
CA THR A 9 -11.31 3.01 36.48
C THR A 9 -10.84 1.64 36.98
N ARG A 10 -9.67 1.20 36.45
CA ARG A 10 -8.58 0.65 37.27
C ARG A 10 -7.25 0.63 36.49
N ASN A 11 -6.47 1.71 36.60
CA ASN A 11 -5.02 1.68 36.47
C ASN A 11 -4.43 1.54 37.89
N ASN A 12 -3.26 0.89 37.98
CA ASN A 12 -2.36 0.76 39.15
C ASN A 12 -2.80 -0.17 40.30
N GLU A 13 -2.26 -1.39 40.32
CA GLU A 13 -1.80 -2.04 41.55
C GLU A 13 -0.48 -2.83 41.33
N ILE A 14 0.60 -2.35 41.98
CA ILE A 14 1.52 -3.13 42.86
C ILE A 14 2.42 -4.17 42.14
N ALA A 15 3.71 -3.96 41.83
CA ALA A 15 4.85 -3.53 42.66
C ALA A 15 4.92 -4.22 44.03
N ASN A 16 5.50 -5.43 44.11
CA ASN A 16 6.36 -5.94 45.21
C ASN A 16 6.32 -7.46 45.31
N MET A 17 7.34 -8.15 44.80
CA MET A 17 7.80 -9.43 45.37
C MET A 17 9.32 -9.55 45.23
N THR A 18 10.01 -9.06 46.26
CA THR A 18 11.46 -9.21 46.46
C THR A 18 11.75 -10.37 47.41
N HIS A 19 12.77 -11.16 47.03
CA HIS A 19 13.70 -11.95 47.87
C HIS A 19 13.25 -13.28 48.48
N ASN A 20 13.90 -14.37 48.04
CA ASN A 20 14.78 -15.13 48.96
C ASN A 20 15.93 -15.84 48.21
N ARG A 21 17.13 -15.79 48.80
CA ARG A 21 18.43 -16.20 48.22
C ARG A 21 18.81 -17.64 48.60
N GLY A 22 19.60 -18.30 47.75
CA GLY A 22 20.41 -19.49 48.06
C GLY A 22 21.84 -19.34 47.50
N PRO A 23 22.87 -19.99 48.08
CA PRO A 23 24.25 -19.49 48.06
C PRO A 23 25.17 -20.02 46.95
N LEU A 24 26.24 -19.26 46.73
CA LEU A 24 27.38 -19.43 45.82
C LEU A 24 28.30 -20.59 46.23
N VAL A 25 28.81 -21.33 45.23
CA VAL A 25 30.05 -22.12 45.34
C VAL A 25 30.93 -21.87 44.11
N SER A 26 32.22 -21.87 44.39
CA SER A 26 33.38 -21.30 43.69
C SER A 26 33.82 -22.01 42.40
N GLY A 27 34.60 -21.27 41.60
CA GLY A 27 35.02 -21.61 40.25
C GLY A 27 36.03 -22.76 40.08
N SER A 28 36.16 -23.19 38.83
CA SER A 28 37.41 -23.74 38.28
C SER A 28 37.52 -23.40 36.79
N SER A 29 38.75 -23.07 36.42
CA SER A 29 39.26 -22.57 35.14
C SER A 29 39.02 -23.51 33.96
N VAL A 30 38.47 -23.03 32.82
CA VAL A 30 38.67 -23.67 31.50
C VAL A 30 38.57 -22.64 30.35
N ASP A 31 39.72 -22.37 29.72
CA ASP A 31 39.99 -21.94 28.33
C ASP A 31 39.03 -21.04 27.54
N ASN A 32 39.41 -19.76 27.40
CA ASN A 32 38.95 -18.88 26.33
C ASN A 32 39.68 -19.19 25.01
N ARG A 33 39.18 -20.17 24.24
CA ARG A 33 39.55 -20.36 22.83
C ARG A 33 38.39 -19.95 21.92
N ALA A 34 38.62 -18.91 21.14
CA ALA A 34 37.71 -18.32 20.16
C ALA A 34 36.94 -19.37 19.33
N ARG A 35 35.62 -19.43 19.51
CA ARG A 35 34.72 -20.09 18.56
C ARG A 35 34.41 -19.09 17.45
N LYS A 36 35.06 -19.26 16.30
CA LYS A 36 34.71 -18.57 15.05
C LYS A 36 33.25 -18.94 14.67
N PRO A 37 32.39 -17.99 14.28
CA PRO A 37 31.09 -18.35 13.72
C PRO A 37 31.29 -19.04 12.36
N LEU A 38 30.60 -20.16 12.19
CA LEU A 38 30.55 -20.95 10.96
C LEU A 38 29.89 -20.11 9.85
N ARG A 39 30.61 -19.88 8.76
CA ARG A 39 30.09 -19.25 7.54
C ARG A 39 29.24 -20.26 6.77
N PRO A 40 27.99 -19.96 6.38
CA PRO A 40 27.34 -20.70 5.31
C PRO A 40 28.04 -20.37 3.99
N SER A 41 28.25 -21.39 3.15
CA SER A 41 29.03 -21.31 1.91
C SER A 41 28.56 -20.21 0.98
N ALA A 42 29.51 -19.43 0.45
CA ALA A 42 29.32 -18.57 -0.69
C ALA A 42 28.84 -19.41 -1.88
N MET A 43 27.57 -19.24 -2.26
CA MET A 43 27.12 -19.55 -3.60
C MET A 43 27.56 -18.38 -4.46
N GLU A 44 28.72 -18.56 -5.09
CA GLU A 44 29.29 -17.63 -6.05
C GLU A 44 28.31 -17.51 -7.23
N TRP A 45 27.65 -16.35 -7.32
CA TRP A 45 26.98 -15.95 -8.55
C TRP A 45 28.06 -15.52 -9.54
N PRO A 46 28.12 -16.07 -10.75
CA PRO A 46 29.07 -15.61 -11.75
C PRO A 46 28.73 -14.16 -12.11
N LEU A 47 29.59 -13.24 -11.69
CA LEU A 47 29.64 -11.87 -12.19
C LEU A 47 30.14 -11.92 -13.64
N GLY A 48 29.25 -12.33 -14.55
CA GLY A 48 29.37 -12.06 -15.97
C GLY A 48 29.14 -10.57 -16.17
N GLN A 49 30.17 -9.87 -16.62
CA GLN A 49 30.19 -8.44 -16.96
C GLN A 49 29.43 -8.17 -18.28
N ASP A 50 28.25 -8.73 -18.43
CA ASP A 50 27.35 -8.38 -19.52
C ASP A 50 26.40 -7.32 -19.00
N ALA A 51 26.87 -6.08 -19.13
CA ALA A 51 26.07 -4.89 -19.00
C ALA A 51 24.72 -5.11 -19.70
N TYR A 52 23.62 -4.89 -18.98
CA TYR A 52 22.34 -4.57 -19.59
C TYR A 52 22.47 -3.19 -20.25
N HIS A 53 23.23 -3.16 -21.34
CA HIS A 53 23.23 -2.14 -22.36
C HIS A 53 21.93 -2.34 -23.13
N PHE A 54 20.88 -1.63 -22.71
CA PHE A 54 19.72 -1.43 -23.57
C PHE A 54 20.09 -0.31 -24.56
N PRO A 55 20.39 -0.62 -25.84
CA PRO A 55 20.65 0.41 -26.81
C PRO A 55 19.41 1.30 -26.99
N CYS A 56 19.68 2.59 -26.87
CA CYS A 56 18.79 3.73 -26.92
C CYS A 56 18.10 3.91 -28.28
N ASN A 57 17.05 4.76 -28.28
CA ASN A 57 16.55 5.60 -29.40
C ASN A 57 15.13 5.34 -29.94
N ILE A 58 14.16 5.02 -29.09
CA ILE A 58 12.73 5.33 -29.38
C ILE A 58 12.21 6.31 -28.32
N ILE A 59 12.89 7.45 -28.20
CA ILE A 59 12.24 8.69 -27.83
C ILE A 59 12.63 9.67 -28.94
N ARG A 60 11.96 9.57 -30.09
CA ARG A 60 11.85 10.77 -30.92
C ARG A 60 11.16 11.79 -30.04
N ARG A 61 11.91 12.81 -29.65
CA ARG A 61 11.43 14.08 -29.12
C ARG A 61 10.65 14.85 -30.19
N ASP A 62 9.80 14.17 -30.94
CA ASP A 62 8.81 14.81 -31.78
C ASP A 62 7.74 15.26 -30.80
N ALA A 63 7.91 16.53 -30.41
CA ALA A 63 7.02 17.31 -29.60
C ALA A 63 5.56 16.85 -29.75
N LEU A 64 5.13 15.96 -28.84
CA LEU A 64 3.74 15.93 -28.44
C LEU A 64 3.53 17.27 -27.75
N LYS A 65 3.20 18.28 -28.56
CA LYS A 65 2.26 19.32 -28.16
C LYS A 65 0.96 18.60 -27.82
N CYS A 66 0.93 17.91 -26.69
CA CYS A 66 -0.29 17.76 -25.94
C CYS A 66 -0.67 19.19 -25.59
N LYS A 67 -1.53 19.79 -26.43
CA LYS A 67 -2.28 20.98 -26.06
C LYS A 67 -3.00 20.59 -24.77
N ALA A 68 -2.38 20.90 -23.63
CA ALA A 68 -3.06 20.87 -22.35
C ALA A 68 -4.32 21.69 -22.60
N ARG A 69 -5.48 21.03 -22.64
CA ARG A 69 -6.76 21.72 -22.63
C ARG A 69 -6.83 22.39 -21.27
N THR A 70 -6.20 23.56 -21.16
CA THR A 70 -6.25 24.47 -20.01
C THR A 70 -7.65 25.07 -19.98
N GLY A 71 -8.58 24.25 -19.49
CA GLY A 71 -9.99 24.60 -19.39
C GLY A 71 -10.77 23.70 -18.44
N LYS A 72 -10.10 22.90 -17.59
CA LYS A 72 -10.78 22.09 -16.59
C LYS A 72 -10.53 22.68 -15.20
N ASN A 73 -11.62 23.08 -14.55
CA ASN A 73 -11.65 23.58 -13.18
C ASN A 73 -10.87 22.61 -12.26
N MET A 74 -9.79 23.09 -11.62
CA MET A 74 -9.01 22.36 -10.62
C MET A 74 -9.78 22.32 -9.29
N ARG A 75 -10.88 21.58 -9.30
CA ARG A 75 -11.68 21.34 -8.10
C ARG A 75 -11.50 19.90 -7.68
N ASP A 76 -11.30 19.72 -6.38
CA ASP A 76 -11.42 18.42 -5.75
C ASP A 76 -12.82 17.88 -6.00
N ARG A 77 -12.91 16.56 -6.19
CA ARG A 77 -14.14 15.88 -6.54
C ARG A 77 -14.42 14.82 -5.51
N VAL A 78 -15.68 14.69 -5.13
CA VAL A 78 -16.13 13.56 -4.33
C VAL A 78 -16.85 12.60 -5.26
N ILE A 79 -16.38 11.36 -5.33
CA ILE A 79 -17.00 10.29 -6.10
C ILE A 79 -17.78 9.40 -5.14
N ARG A 80 -19.05 9.15 -5.47
CA ARG A 80 -19.92 8.26 -4.70
C ARG A 80 -19.66 6.81 -5.11
N ASP A 81 -19.24 5.98 -4.17
CA ASP A 81 -19.03 4.54 -4.32
C ASP A 81 -20.03 3.77 -3.45
N GLU A 82 -20.46 2.59 -3.88
CA GLU A 82 -21.46 1.79 -3.14
C GLU A 82 -20.89 1.17 -1.87
N ILE A 83 -19.58 0.87 -1.85
CA ILE A 83 -18.90 0.21 -0.73
C ILE A 83 -18.31 1.26 0.21
N HIS A 84 -17.52 2.18 -0.36
CA HIS A 84 -16.75 3.17 0.40
C HIS A 84 -17.46 4.53 0.57
N ARG A 85 -18.67 4.68 0.02
CA ARG A 85 -19.50 5.90 0.09
C ARG A 85 -18.88 7.12 -0.57
N ASP A 86 -18.10 7.90 0.14
CA ASP A 86 -17.55 9.17 -0.34
C ASP A 86 -16.05 9.05 -0.51
N VAL A 87 -15.61 8.93 -1.75
CA VAL A 87 -14.18 8.92 -2.10
C VAL A 87 -13.77 10.33 -2.50
N LEU A 88 -12.94 10.97 -1.66
CA LEU A 88 -12.34 12.26 -1.98
C LEU A 88 -11.20 12.06 -2.97
N VAL A 89 -11.28 12.76 -4.10
CA VAL A 89 -10.27 12.73 -5.15
C VAL A 89 -9.74 14.14 -5.39
N PRO A 90 -8.47 14.41 -5.04
CA PRO A 90 -7.83 15.68 -5.34
C PRO A 90 -7.81 15.99 -6.83
N ALA A 91 -7.80 17.28 -7.19
CA ALA A 91 -7.85 17.71 -8.59
C ALA A 91 -6.76 17.09 -9.49
N HIS A 92 -5.56 16.80 -8.96
CA HIS A 92 -4.48 16.18 -9.71
C HIS A 92 -4.74 14.69 -10.00
N HIS A 93 -5.21 13.92 -9.01
CA HIS A 93 -5.65 12.52 -9.20
C HIS A 93 -6.84 12.42 -10.15
N ALA A 94 -7.79 13.35 -10.04
CA ALA A 94 -8.98 13.37 -10.89
C ALA A 94 -8.61 13.48 -12.39
N ARG A 95 -7.49 14.12 -12.73
CA ARG A 95 -7.01 14.19 -14.12
C ARG A 95 -6.61 12.82 -14.67
N ILE A 96 -6.02 11.97 -13.83
CA ILE A 96 -5.66 10.59 -14.20
C ILE A 96 -6.94 9.79 -14.44
N ILE A 97 -7.91 9.91 -13.54
CA ILE A 97 -9.21 9.23 -13.66
C ILE A 97 -9.93 9.65 -14.95
N ASP A 98 -9.87 10.94 -15.32
CA ASP A 98 -10.53 11.47 -16.51
C ASP A 98 -9.83 11.13 -17.84
N THR A 99 -8.74 10.35 -17.81
CA THR A 99 -8.06 9.89 -19.04
C THR A 99 -8.87 8.82 -19.77
N HIS A 100 -8.69 8.69 -21.08
CA HIS A 100 -9.40 7.69 -21.87
C HIS A 100 -9.01 6.27 -21.44
N GLU A 101 -7.75 6.08 -21.11
CA GLU A 101 -7.15 4.82 -20.68
C GLU A 101 -7.79 4.33 -19.37
N PHE A 102 -8.03 5.22 -18.41
CA PHE A 102 -8.70 4.86 -17.16
C PHE A 102 -10.22 4.72 -17.33
N GLN A 103 -10.87 5.60 -18.10
CA GLN A 103 -12.31 5.51 -18.36
C GLN A 103 -12.71 4.21 -19.09
N ARG A 104 -11.79 3.60 -19.86
CA ARG A 104 -11.98 2.27 -20.47
C ARG A 104 -12.38 1.20 -19.45
N LEU A 105 -11.90 1.28 -18.21
CA LEU A 105 -12.17 0.29 -17.16
C LEU A 105 -13.67 0.20 -16.78
N ARG A 106 -14.48 1.20 -17.16
CA ARG A 106 -15.95 1.14 -16.99
C ARG A 106 -16.62 0.06 -17.84
N ASN A 107 -15.94 -0.38 -18.89
CA ASN A 107 -16.48 -1.35 -19.84
C ASN A 107 -15.91 -2.76 -19.61
N ILE A 108 -15.12 -2.95 -18.54
CA ILE A 108 -14.52 -4.23 -18.19
C ILE A 108 -15.15 -4.68 -16.88
N GLN A 109 -15.81 -5.83 -16.92
CA GLN A 109 -16.41 -6.43 -15.73
C GLN A 109 -15.33 -6.98 -14.82
N GLN A 110 -15.56 -6.93 -13.51
CA GLN A 110 -14.63 -7.50 -12.56
C GLN A 110 -14.57 -9.03 -12.68
N LEU A 111 -15.74 -9.67 -12.78
CA LEU A 111 -15.87 -11.14 -12.76
C LEU A 111 -16.32 -11.72 -14.11
N SER A 112 -16.13 -10.98 -15.21
CA SER A 112 -16.42 -11.49 -16.55
C SER A 112 -17.83 -12.11 -16.66
N THR A 113 -17.93 -13.30 -17.27
CA THR A 113 -19.16 -14.08 -17.45
C THR A 113 -19.90 -14.47 -16.16
N CYS A 114 -19.37 -14.21 -14.97
CA CYS A 114 -20.08 -14.47 -13.72
C CYS A 114 -21.41 -13.71 -13.61
N GLU A 115 -21.59 -12.59 -14.32
CA GLU A 115 -22.88 -11.88 -14.37
C GLU A 115 -24.02 -12.78 -14.87
N PHE A 116 -23.74 -13.73 -15.77
CA PHE A 116 -24.76 -14.66 -16.30
C PHE A 116 -25.25 -15.70 -15.28
N VAL A 117 -24.46 -15.95 -14.24
CA VAL A 117 -24.80 -16.86 -13.13
C VAL A 117 -25.29 -16.08 -11.92
N PHE A 118 -24.68 -14.92 -11.66
CA PHE A 118 -24.95 -14.03 -10.55
C PHE A 118 -25.31 -12.65 -11.08
N PRO A 119 -26.61 -12.31 -11.24
CA PRO A 119 -27.04 -11.06 -11.86
C PRO A 119 -26.65 -9.81 -11.07
N SER A 120 -26.18 -9.95 -9.82
CA SER A 120 -25.62 -8.84 -9.03
C SER A 120 -24.13 -8.59 -9.29
N ALA A 121 -23.44 -9.45 -10.05
CA ALA A 121 -22.01 -9.32 -10.36
C ALA A 121 -21.74 -8.35 -11.52
N THR A 122 -22.38 -7.18 -11.51
CA THR A 122 -22.30 -6.15 -12.55
C THR A 122 -21.16 -5.15 -12.34
N HIS A 123 -20.41 -5.30 -11.26
CA HIS A 123 -19.35 -4.38 -10.86
C HIS A 123 -18.19 -4.38 -11.87
N THR A 124 -17.63 -3.21 -12.10
CA THR A 124 -16.61 -2.95 -13.12
C THR A 124 -15.23 -2.78 -12.48
N ARG A 125 -14.19 -3.02 -13.27
CA ARG A 125 -12.79 -2.76 -12.89
C ARG A 125 -12.56 -1.30 -12.50
N PHE A 126 -13.32 -0.37 -13.07
CA PHE A 126 -13.29 1.04 -12.69
C PHE A 126 -13.65 1.25 -11.22
N ALA A 127 -14.77 0.69 -10.77
CA ALA A 127 -15.22 0.81 -9.37
C ALA A 127 -14.22 0.11 -8.43
N HIS A 128 -13.73 -1.06 -8.82
CA HIS A 128 -12.71 -1.78 -8.07
C HIS A 128 -11.42 -0.97 -7.89
N SER A 129 -10.90 -0.38 -8.97
CA SER A 129 -9.69 0.46 -8.94
C SER A 129 -9.88 1.71 -8.07
N LEU A 130 -11.08 2.30 -8.09
CA LEU A 130 -11.40 3.44 -7.23
C LEU A 130 -11.47 3.04 -5.74
N GLY A 131 -12.02 1.87 -5.44
CA GLY A 131 -12.01 1.32 -4.08
C GLY A 131 -10.58 1.00 -3.60
N ALA A 132 -9.74 0.44 -4.46
CA ALA A 132 -8.33 0.20 -4.16
C ALA A 132 -7.58 1.51 -3.86
N TYR A 133 -7.82 2.58 -4.63
CA TYR A 133 -7.29 3.92 -4.37
C TYR A 133 -7.70 4.45 -2.99
N PHE A 134 -8.98 4.31 -2.62
CA PHE A 134 -9.47 4.73 -1.31
C PHE A 134 -8.80 3.96 -0.17
N LEU A 135 -8.75 2.63 -0.28
CA LEU A 135 -8.12 1.77 0.73
C LEU A 135 -6.62 2.01 0.86
N ALA A 136 -5.93 2.29 -0.24
CA ALA A 136 -4.53 2.67 -0.22
C ALA A 136 -4.31 3.96 0.59
N GLY A 137 -5.21 4.94 0.47
CA GLY A 137 -5.14 6.17 1.26
C GLY A 137 -5.38 5.97 2.75
N GLU A 138 -6.38 5.15 3.10
CA GLU A 138 -6.63 4.77 4.49
C GLU A 138 -5.43 4.02 5.10
N LEU A 139 -4.84 3.10 4.33
CA LEU A 139 -3.66 2.35 4.74
C LEU A 139 -2.46 3.27 4.99
N THR A 140 -2.15 4.16 4.04
CA THR A 140 -1.01 5.08 4.21
C THR A 140 -1.21 6.02 5.39
N SER A 141 -2.45 6.47 5.62
CA SER A 141 -2.79 7.33 6.77
C SER A 141 -2.62 6.57 8.08
N SER A 142 -3.12 5.34 8.17
CA SER A 142 -2.98 4.50 9.36
C SER A 142 -1.51 4.17 9.69
N ILE A 143 -0.68 3.89 8.66
CA ILE A 143 0.75 3.67 8.86
C ILE A 143 1.43 4.92 9.41
N GLN A 144 1.08 6.11 8.88
CA GLN A 144 1.66 7.36 9.34
C GLN A 144 1.27 7.70 10.79
N GLU A 145 0.06 7.31 11.21
CA GLU A 145 -0.39 7.45 12.61
C GLU A 145 0.36 6.52 13.57
N VAL A 146 0.53 5.24 13.19
CA VAL A 146 1.20 4.24 14.03
C VAL A 146 2.71 4.47 14.08
N GLN A 147 3.32 4.83 12.95
CA GLN A 147 4.75 5.04 12.82
C GLN A 147 5.05 6.34 12.04
N PRO A 148 5.03 7.49 12.71
CA PRO A 148 5.23 8.78 12.06
C PRO A 148 6.63 8.87 11.45
N GLY A 149 6.70 9.35 10.21
CA GLY A 149 7.95 9.53 9.47
C GLY A 149 8.51 8.27 8.80
N LEU A 150 7.80 7.14 8.86
CA LEU A 150 8.16 5.95 8.07
C LEU A 150 7.91 6.19 6.58
N LEU A 151 6.83 6.87 6.24
CA LEU A 151 6.39 7.10 4.87
C LEU A 151 6.40 8.61 4.58
N SER A 152 6.93 9.00 3.42
CA SER A 152 6.84 10.39 2.98
C SER A 152 5.48 10.65 2.32
N ASP A 153 5.01 11.91 2.34
CA ASP A 153 3.75 12.28 1.68
C ASP A 153 3.76 11.92 0.17
N SER A 154 4.93 12.04 -0.46
CA SER A 154 5.12 11.65 -1.86
C SER A 154 5.01 10.14 -2.08
N ASP A 155 5.55 9.34 -1.16
CA ASP A 155 5.40 7.88 -1.23
C ASP A 155 3.94 7.47 -1.00
N ALA A 156 3.23 8.16 -0.10
CA ALA A 156 1.81 7.89 0.15
C ALA A 156 0.98 8.16 -1.11
N GLU A 157 1.25 9.29 -1.77
CA GLU A 157 0.62 9.64 -3.05
C GLU A 157 0.93 8.60 -4.13
N LEU A 158 2.17 8.15 -4.24
CA LEU A 158 2.56 7.12 -5.21
C LEU A 158 1.89 5.76 -4.94
N VAL A 159 1.73 5.37 -3.67
CA VAL A 159 1.00 4.16 -3.29
C VAL A 159 -0.46 4.26 -3.72
N GLN A 160 -1.10 5.41 -3.48
CA GLN A 160 -2.47 5.65 -3.93
C GLN A 160 -2.60 5.61 -5.45
N ILE A 161 -1.72 6.29 -6.19
CA ILE A 161 -1.71 6.27 -7.66
C ILE A 161 -1.43 4.86 -8.20
N GLY A 162 -0.50 4.13 -7.57
CA GLY A 162 -0.20 2.75 -7.91
C GLY A 162 -1.42 1.84 -7.73
N ALA A 163 -2.12 1.98 -6.62
CA ALA A 163 -3.38 1.27 -6.38
C ALA A 163 -4.48 1.67 -7.36
N LEU A 164 -4.57 2.95 -7.75
CA LEU A 164 -5.52 3.40 -8.76
C LEU A 164 -5.24 2.74 -10.12
N LEU A 165 -3.97 2.63 -10.52
CA LEU A 165 -3.58 2.19 -11.86
C LEU A 165 -3.31 0.68 -11.99
N HIS A 166 -3.38 -0.09 -10.89
CA HIS A 166 -2.97 -1.50 -10.89
C HIS A 166 -3.71 -2.36 -11.93
N ASP A 167 -4.97 -2.03 -12.20
CA ASP A 167 -5.86 -2.77 -13.11
C ASP A 167 -5.93 -2.17 -14.54
N ILE A 168 -5.12 -1.16 -14.86
CA ILE A 168 -5.20 -0.47 -16.17
C ILE A 168 -4.89 -1.40 -17.37
N GLY A 169 -4.06 -2.41 -17.13
CA GLY A 169 -3.61 -3.37 -18.13
C GLY A 169 -4.60 -4.50 -18.43
N HIS A 170 -5.77 -4.52 -17.78
CA HIS A 170 -6.68 -5.66 -17.90
C HIS A 170 -7.23 -5.79 -19.34
N PRO A 171 -7.14 -6.98 -19.98
CA PRO A 171 -7.79 -7.23 -21.25
C PRO A 171 -9.33 -7.22 -21.10
N PRO A 172 -10.07 -7.18 -22.22
CA PRO A 172 -11.52 -7.40 -22.16
C PRO A 172 -11.84 -8.75 -21.51
N TYR A 173 -12.90 -8.75 -20.68
CA TYR A 173 -13.38 -9.88 -19.87
C TYR A 173 -12.58 -10.16 -18.60
#